data_AF-A0A3P9DRZ2-F1
#
_entry.id   AF-A0A3P9DRZ2-F1
#
_cell.length_a   1.000
_cell.length_b   1.000
_cell.length_c   1.000
_cell.angle_alpha   90.00
_cell.angle_beta   90.00
_cell.angle_gamma   90.00
#
_symmetry.space_group_name_H-M   'P 1'
#
loop_
_entity.id
_entity.type
_entity.pdbx_description
1 polymer ?
#
loop_
_entity_poly.entity_id
_entity_poly.type
_entity_poly.pdbx_seq_one_letter_code
_entity_poly.pdbx_strand_id
1 'polypeptide(L)'
;MTARIQRYVRDLEETCHIPLRIAITGESGSGKLTFVNAVRGLRNGDEGAAPTGAVEHSKDPIPYFHPEYPNVTLWDLPGVGTLKYPTHKYLEYVGFEKFDFFIIVSDTGCRENDVKLAQEIQKVKKNFYFVHSKIDNFMRDERRNRDFSAERSLTKMRENCVQGEFLFC
;
A
#
# COMPACT_ATOMS: atom_id res chain seq x y z
N MET A 1 -29.70 -15.35 29.49
CA MET A 1 -29.30 -15.52 28.07
C MET A 1 -29.24 -14.19 27.30
N THR A 2 -30.04 -13.19 27.70
CA THR A 2 -30.14 -11.84 27.09
C THR A 2 -28.93 -10.91 27.27
N ALA A 3 -28.26 -10.94 28.43
CA ALA A 3 -27.10 -10.05 28.69
C ALA A 3 -25.89 -10.34 27.78
N ARG A 4 -25.70 -11.59 27.37
CA ARG A 4 -24.63 -11.99 26.44
C ARG A 4 -24.89 -11.47 25.03
N ILE A 5 -26.13 -11.55 24.58
CA ILE A 5 -26.56 -11.03 23.28
C ILE A 5 -26.45 -9.50 23.28
N GLN A 6 -26.90 -8.82 24.34
CA GLN A 6 -26.77 -7.36 24.45
C GLN A 6 -25.32 -6.87 24.47
N ARG A 7 -24.42 -7.60 25.12
CA ARG A 7 -22.98 -7.29 25.08
C ARG A 7 -22.42 -7.47 23.68
N TYR A 8 -22.78 -8.55 22.99
CA TYR A 8 -22.33 -8.81 21.62
C TYR A 8 -22.83 -7.75 20.62
N VAL A 9 -24.09 -7.33 20.73
CA VAL A 9 -24.67 -6.25 19.91
C VAL A 9 -23.95 -4.92 20.18
N ARG A 10 -23.67 -4.60 21.45
CA ARG A 10 -22.94 -3.39 21.81
C ARG A 10 -21.51 -3.39 21.31
N ASP A 11 -20.80 -4.51 21.46
CA ASP A 11 -19.42 -4.66 20.97
C ASP A 11 -19.37 -4.53 19.42
N LEU A 12 -20.40 -5.03 18.72
CA LEU A 12 -20.56 -4.84 17.27
C LEU A 12 -20.86 -3.39 16.91
N GLU A 13 -21.78 -2.72 17.62
CA GLU A 13 -22.09 -1.31 17.39
C GLU A 13 -20.86 -0.41 17.64
N GLU A 14 -20.10 -0.66 18.72
CA GLU A 14 -18.90 0.10 19.06
C GLU A 14 -17.77 -0.10 18.03
N THR A 15 -17.56 -1.34 17.56
CA THR A 15 -16.54 -1.62 16.54
C THR A 15 -16.93 -1.09 15.15
N CYS A 16 -18.22 -0.97 14.86
CA CYS A 16 -18.74 -0.35 13.64
C CYS A 16 -18.56 1.19 13.58
N HIS A 17 -17.91 1.82 14.57
CA HIS A 17 -17.66 3.27 14.57
C HIS A 17 -16.18 3.65 14.60
N ILE A 18 -15.27 2.67 14.69
CA ILE A 18 -13.83 2.95 14.75
C ILE A 18 -13.32 3.24 13.33
N PRO A 19 -12.82 4.46 13.04
CA PRO A 19 -12.28 4.78 11.73
C PRO A 19 -10.98 4.01 11.49
N LEU A 20 -10.87 3.38 10.32
CA LEU A 20 -9.66 2.73 9.83
C LEU A 20 -9.03 3.56 8.71
N ARG A 21 -7.86 4.13 8.97
CA ARG A 21 -7.13 5.02 8.08
C ARG A 21 -5.86 4.34 7.61
N ILE A 22 -5.90 3.86 6.38
CA ILE A 22 -4.81 3.10 5.77
C ILE A 22 -4.01 4.03 4.86
N ALA A 23 -2.73 4.24 5.16
CA ALA A 23 -1.85 5.00 4.29
C ALA A 23 -1.32 4.11 3.16
N ILE A 24 -1.49 4.52 1.90
CA ILE A 24 -0.96 3.85 0.72
C ILE A 24 0.12 4.73 0.12
N THR A 25 1.33 4.19 0.01
CA THR A 25 2.50 4.88 -0.51
C THR A 25 3.23 4.00 -1.51
N GLY A 26 4.09 4.59 -2.32
CA GLY A 26 4.81 3.93 -3.41
C GLY A 26 5.23 4.94 -4.46
N GLU A 27 6.24 4.59 -5.25
CA GLU A 27 6.71 5.46 -6.32
C GLU A 27 5.69 5.59 -7.46
N SER A 28 5.85 6.64 -8.27
CA SER A 28 5.00 6.82 -9.45
C SER A 28 5.11 5.61 -10.37
N GLY A 29 3.97 5.18 -10.90
CA GLY A 29 3.87 4.00 -11.75
C GLY A 29 3.84 2.67 -11.00
N SER A 30 4.01 2.61 -9.67
CA SER A 30 4.00 1.36 -8.91
C SER A 30 2.64 0.64 -8.88
N GLY A 31 1.58 1.25 -9.41
CA GLY A 31 0.23 0.69 -9.39
C GLY A 31 -0.57 1.01 -8.12
N LYS A 32 -0.05 1.90 -7.26
CA LYS A 32 -0.70 2.38 -6.03
C LYS A 32 -2.18 2.74 -6.19
N LEU A 33 -2.54 3.58 -7.17
CA LEU A 33 -3.94 4.01 -7.35
C LEU A 33 -4.82 2.89 -7.93
N THR A 34 -4.26 2.01 -8.76
CA THR A 34 -4.95 0.78 -9.19
C THR A 34 -5.23 -0.13 -7.99
N PHE A 35 -4.29 -0.23 -7.05
CA PHE A 35 -4.48 -0.97 -5.81
C PHE A 35 -5.58 -0.35 -4.94
N VAL A 36 -5.60 0.99 -4.78
CA VAL A 36 -6.68 1.70 -4.07
C VAL A 36 -8.05 1.37 -4.68
N ASN A 37 -8.17 1.39 -6.01
CA ASN A 37 -9.42 1.06 -6.70
C ASN A 37 -9.82 -0.40 -6.48
N ALA A 38 -8.87 -1.33 -6.62
CA ALA A 38 -9.12 -2.75 -6.41
C ALA A 38 -9.59 -3.06 -4.98
N VAL A 39 -8.98 -2.46 -3.96
CA VAL A 39 -9.42 -2.61 -2.56
C VAL A 39 -10.82 -2.06 -2.35
N ARG A 40 -11.22 -1.01 -3.08
CA ARG A 40 -12.56 -0.41 -3.04
C ARG A 40 -13.59 -1.14 -3.91
N GLY A 41 -13.19 -2.22 -4.62
CA GLY A 41 -14.06 -2.93 -5.56
C GLY A 41 -14.38 -2.16 -6.85
N LEU A 42 -13.62 -1.10 -7.15
CA LEU A 42 -13.83 -0.24 -8.32
C LEU A 42 -12.90 -0.64 -9.47
N ARG A 43 -13.38 -0.48 -10.71
CA ARG A 43 -12.55 -0.57 -11.91
C ARG A 43 -11.95 0.80 -12.22
N ASN A 44 -10.80 0.78 -12.90
CA ASN A 44 -10.19 2.02 -13.37
C ASN A 44 -11.12 2.70 -14.40
N GLY A 45 -11.45 3.96 -14.15
CA GLY A 45 -12.37 4.74 -14.97
C GLY A 45 -13.83 4.74 -14.49
N ASP A 46 -14.16 3.94 -13.47
CA ASP A 46 -15.48 4.04 -12.82
C ASP A 46 -15.65 5.41 -12.14
N GLU A 47 -16.90 5.84 -11.96
CA GLU A 47 -17.20 7.06 -11.22
C GLU A 47 -16.67 6.95 -9.77
N GLY A 48 -15.92 7.96 -9.34
CA GLY A 48 -15.29 7.97 -8.01
C GLY A 48 -14.05 7.07 -7.87
N ALA A 49 -13.58 6.44 -8.95
CA ALA A 49 -12.29 5.75 -8.97
C ALA A 49 -11.13 6.74 -8.85
N ALA A 50 -10.06 6.31 -8.17
CA ALA A 50 -8.81 7.04 -8.14
C ALA A 50 -8.21 7.12 -9.56
N PRO A 51 -7.72 8.29 -9.99
CA PRO A 51 -7.24 8.49 -11.35
C PRO A 51 -5.96 7.70 -11.61
N THR A 52 -6.02 6.69 -12.47
CA THR A 52 -4.85 5.87 -12.82
C THR A 52 -4.17 6.38 -14.09
N GLY A 53 -2.86 6.63 -14.03
CA GLY A 53 -2.06 7.06 -15.18
C GLY A 53 -0.80 7.84 -14.78
N ALA A 54 0.01 8.27 -15.76
CA ALA A 54 1.14 9.18 -15.55
C ALA A 54 0.65 10.62 -15.36
N VAL A 55 -0.17 10.84 -14.33
CA VAL A 55 -0.62 12.16 -13.91
C VAL A 55 0.31 12.63 -12.80
N GLU A 56 0.70 13.91 -12.81
CA GLU A 56 1.40 14.49 -11.67
C GLU A 56 0.55 14.29 -10.41
N HIS A 57 1.04 13.45 -9.49
CA HIS A 57 0.33 13.20 -8.25
C HIS A 57 0.37 14.46 -7.38
N SER A 58 -0.74 14.73 -6.69
CA SER A 58 -0.81 15.79 -5.70
C SER A 58 0.31 15.63 -4.68
N LYS A 59 0.89 16.76 -4.24
CA LYS A 59 1.85 16.79 -3.14
C LYS A 59 1.16 16.55 -1.79
N ASP A 60 -0.17 16.55 -1.75
CA ASP A 60 -0.95 16.38 -0.53
C ASP A 60 -1.61 14.99 -0.47
N PRO A 61 -1.72 14.38 0.72
CA PRO A 61 -2.45 13.14 0.92
C PRO A 61 -3.92 13.23 0.47
N ILE A 62 -4.37 12.29 -0.37
CA ILE A 62 -5.75 12.26 -0.89
C ILE A 62 -6.53 11.10 -0.24
N PRO A 63 -7.68 11.36 0.39
CA PRO A 63 -8.53 10.30 0.93
C PRO A 63 -9.43 9.68 -0.14
N TYR A 64 -9.57 8.36 -0.09
CA TYR A 64 -10.52 7.57 -0.86
C TYR A 64 -11.36 6.71 0.09
N PHE A 65 -12.65 7.04 0.21
CA PHE A 65 -13.59 6.33 1.07
C PHE A 65 -14.02 5.01 0.44
N HIS A 66 -14.09 3.95 1.25
CA HIS A 66 -14.59 2.66 0.78
C HIS A 66 -16.13 2.72 0.61
N PRO A 67 -16.69 2.31 -0.54
CA PRO A 67 -18.12 2.43 -0.81
C PRO A 67 -18.98 1.60 0.16
N GLU A 68 -18.54 0.38 0.50
CA GLU A 68 -19.28 -0.53 1.40
C GLU A 68 -18.91 -0.39 2.88
N TYR A 69 -17.75 0.21 3.20
CA TYR A 69 -17.21 0.27 4.56
C TYR A 69 -16.90 1.72 4.92
N PRO A 70 -17.89 2.51 5.39
CA PRO A 70 -17.76 3.96 5.53
C PRO A 70 -16.67 4.41 6.51
N ASN A 71 -16.27 3.55 7.45
CA ASN A 71 -15.19 3.83 8.38
C ASN A 71 -13.80 3.58 7.79
N VAL A 72 -13.70 2.94 6.63
CA VAL A 72 -12.43 2.61 5.97
C VAL A 72 -12.08 3.72 4.98
N THR A 73 -10.95 4.37 5.21
CA THR A 73 -10.39 5.37 4.31
C THR A 73 -9.00 4.95 3.86
N LEU A 74 -8.81 4.85 2.55
CA LEU A 74 -7.53 4.61 1.91
C LEU A 74 -6.92 5.96 1.53
N TRP A 75 -5.75 6.27 2.07
CA TRP A 75 -5.09 7.54 1.83
C TRP A 75 -3.95 7.37 0.84
N ASP A 76 -4.10 7.92 -0.34
CA ASP A 76 -3.01 8.01 -1.31
C ASP A 76 -1.99 9.06 -0.83
N LEU A 77 -0.77 8.62 -0.55
CA LEU A 77 0.32 9.48 -0.13
C LEU A 77 1.25 9.78 -1.32
N PRO A 78 1.83 10.99 -1.40
CA PRO A 78 2.81 11.32 -2.43
C PRO A 78 4.01 10.36 -2.39
N GLY A 79 4.56 10.01 -3.56
CA GLY A 79 5.72 9.12 -3.62
C GLY A 79 6.93 9.73 -2.90
N VAL A 80 7.68 8.93 -2.14
CA VAL A 80 8.85 9.40 -1.38
C VAL A 80 9.91 10.01 -2.28
N GLY A 81 10.15 9.44 -3.46
CA GLY A 81 11.11 9.98 -4.44
C GLY A 81 10.64 11.25 -5.18
N THR A 82 9.35 11.61 -5.08
CA THR A 82 8.79 12.80 -5.73
C THR A 82 9.04 14.08 -4.92
N LEU A 83 9.34 13.93 -3.64
CA LEU A 83 9.57 15.02 -2.71
C LEU A 83 11.07 15.17 -2.45
N LYS A 84 11.63 16.37 -2.64
CA LYS A 84 13.05 16.69 -2.38
C LYS A 84 13.41 16.70 -0.88
N TYR A 85 12.59 16.08 -0.02
CA TYR A 85 12.76 16.11 1.43
C TYR A 85 13.47 14.85 1.93
N PRO A 86 14.24 14.96 3.03
CA PRO A 86 14.69 13.78 3.76
C PRO A 86 13.49 12.91 4.21
N THR A 87 13.64 11.59 4.16
CA THR A 87 12.55 10.62 4.45
C THR A 87 11.92 10.80 5.85
N HIS A 88 12.67 11.26 6.85
CA HIS A 88 12.09 11.54 8.18
C HIS A 88 11.09 12.71 8.16
N LYS A 89 11.37 13.78 7.39
CA LYS A 89 10.46 14.93 7.23
C LYS A 89 9.23 14.57 6.42
N TYR A 90 9.33 13.58 5.55
CA TYR A 90 8.19 13.09 4.78
C TYR A 90 7.07 12.55 5.68
N LEU A 91 7.42 11.73 6.68
CA LEU A 91 6.41 11.17 7.59
C LEU A 91 5.70 12.27 8.40
N GLU A 92 6.45 13.24 8.92
CA GLU A 92 5.89 14.41 9.59
C GLU A 92 4.97 15.21 8.66
N TYR A 93 5.41 15.48 7.43
CA TYR A 93 4.65 16.21 6.42
C TYR A 93 3.30 15.55 6.09
N VAL A 94 3.27 14.24 5.88
CA VAL A 94 2.02 13.52 5.58
C VAL A 94 1.13 13.34 6.81
N GLY A 95 1.64 13.67 8.00
CA GLY A 95 0.95 13.52 9.28
C GLY A 95 0.78 12.04 9.66
N PHE A 96 1.88 11.29 9.75
CA PHE A 96 1.88 9.84 9.94
C PHE A 96 1.05 9.34 11.13
N GLU A 97 0.90 10.16 12.18
CA GLU A 97 0.19 9.81 13.41
C GLU A 97 -1.29 9.43 13.16
N LYS A 98 -1.91 10.04 12.14
CA LYS A 98 -3.33 9.87 11.83
C LYS A 98 -3.67 8.53 11.19
N PHE A 99 -2.68 7.75 10.76
CA PHE A 99 -2.87 6.47 10.08
C PHE A 99 -2.67 5.30 11.03
N ASP A 100 -3.44 4.23 10.85
CA ASP A 100 -3.34 3.02 11.68
C ASP A 100 -2.16 2.16 11.23
N PHE A 101 -1.98 2.02 9.92
CA PHE A 101 -0.85 1.33 9.31
C PHE A 101 -0.61 1.80 7.86
N PHE A 102 0.53 1.39 7.31
CA PHE A 102 1.00 1.75 5.99
C PHE A 102 1.00 0.54 5.04
N ILE A 103 0.72 0.77 3.77
CA ILE A 103 0.94 -0.18 2.68
C ILE A 103 1.89 0.47 1.68
N ILE A 104 3.05 -0.14 1.49
CA ILE A 104 4.07 0.28 0.52
C ILE A 104 3.90 -0.58 -0.73
N VAL A 105 3.50 0.05 -1.84
CA VAL A 105 3.27 -0.60 -3.13
C VAL A 105 4.46 -0.36 -4.05
N SER A 106 5.10 -1.45 -4.50
CA SER A 106 6.26 -1.42 -5.39
C SER A 106 6.08 -2.40 -6.56
N ASP A 107 6.49 -2.03 -7.76
CA ASP A 107 6.28 -2.81 -9.00
C ASP A 107 7.54 -3.49 -9.56
N THR A 108 8.69 -3.10 -9.05
CA THR A 108 9.99 -3.73 -9.24
C THR A 108 10.51 -4.11 -7.85
N GLY A 109 11.60 -4.86 -7.70
CA GLY A 109 12.15 -5.20 -6.37
C GLY A 109 12.19 -3.99 -5.41
N CYS A 110 12.15 -4.24 -4.10
CA CYS A 110 12.12 -3.19 -3.06
C CYS A 110 13.13 -2.08 -3.37
N ARG A 111 12.66 -0.87 -3.69
CA ARG A 111 13.55 0.25 -4.03
C ARG A 111 14.17 0.83 -2.77
N GLU A 112 15.30 1.52 -2.90
CA GLU A 112 16.02 2.07 -1.74
C GLU A 112 15.13 3.04 -0.94
N ASN A 113 14.31 3.82 -1.65
CA ASN A 113 13.34 4.73 -1.05
C ASN A 113 12.24 3.98 -0.27
N ASP A 114 11.79 2.83 -0.76
CA ASP A 114 10.79 2.00 -0.10
C ASP A 114 11.35 1.42 1.21
N VAL A 115 12.61 0.95 1.19
CA VAL A 115 13.31 0.42 2.36
C VAL A 115 13.54 1.52 3.40
N LYS A 116 14.02 2.70 2.98
CA LYS A 116 14.20 3.86 3.88
C LYS A 116 12.88 4.27 4.51
N LEU A 117 11.79 4.29 3.74
CA LEU A 117 10.48 4.62 4.28
C LEU A 117 10.02 3.58 5.31
N ALA A 118 10.18 2.29 5.02
CA ALA A 118 9.85 1.22 5.96
C ALA A 118 10.62 1.36 7.28
N GLN A 119 11.92 1.69 7.20
CA GLN A 119 12.75 1.94 8.39
C GLN A 119 12.26 3.14 9.21
N GLU A 120 11.88 4.25 8.56
CA GLU A 120 11.31 5.41 9.26
C GLU A 120 9.94 5.08 9.90
N ILE A 121 9.10 4.31 9.22
CA ILE A 121 7.80 3.86 9.76
C ILE A 121 8.00 2.98 11.01
N GLN A 122 9.01 2.11 11.01
CA GLN A 122 9.38 1.31 12.18
C GLN A 122 9.85 2.17 13.35
N LYS A 123 10.65 3.22 13.10
CA LYS A 123 11.11 4.15 14.14
C LYS A 123 9.95 4.83 14.86
N VAL A 124 8.89 5.17 14.13
CA VAL A 124 7.66 5.75 14.70
C VAL A 124 6.66 4.70 15.21
N LYS A 125 7.09 3.43 15.30
CA LYS A 125 6.32 2.30 15.87
C LYS A 125 4.95 2.07 15.20
N LYS A 126 4.83 2.38 13.91
CA LYS A 126 3.66 2.07 13.11
C LYS A 126 3.89 0.77 12.32
N ASN A 127 2.82 0.03 12.08
CA ASN A 127 2.88 -1.17 11.26
C ASN A 127 2.91 -0.78 9.78
N PHE A 128 3.60 -1.57 8.97
CA PHE A 128 3.56 -1.45 7.51
C PHE A 128 3.49 -2.82 6.85
N TYR A 129 2.96 -2.83 5.64
CA TYR A 129 2.88 -4.00 4.77
C TYR A 129 3.51 -3.67 3.42
N PHE A 130 4.20 -4.63 2.85
CA PHE A 130 4.76 -4.49 1.50
C PHE A 130 3.88 -5.24 0.50
N VAL A 131 3.49 -4.56 -0.56
CA VAL A 131 2.70 -5.12 -1.67
C VAL A 131 3.55 -5.01 -2.93
N HIS A 132 3.94 -6.17 -3.45
CA HIS A 132 4.60 -6.23 -4.74
C HIS A 132 3.54 -6.35 -5.85
N SER A 133 3.44 -5.33 -6.69
CA SER A 133 2.50 -5.26 -7.80
C SER A 133 3.14 -5.77 -9.10
N LYS A 134 2.34 -5.92 -10.17
CA LYS A 134 2.82 -6.32 -11.50
C LYS A 134 3.63 -7.63 -11.54
N ILE A 135 3.34 -8.57 -10.63
CA ILE A 135 3.95 -9.91 -10.62
C ILE A 135 3.76 -10.60 -11.97
N ASP A 136 2.66 -10.35 -12.65
CA ASP A 136 2.39 -10.87 -13.99
C ASP A 136 3.43 -10.43 -15.04
N ASN A 137 3.98 -9.22 -14.94
CA ASN A 137 5.07 -8.76 -15.81
C ASN A 137 6.36 -9.50 -15.50
N PHE A 138 6.74 -9.58 -14.21
CA PHE A 138 7.90 -10.35 -13.77
C PHE A 138 7.83 -11.80 -14.27
N MET A 139 6.67 -12.44 -14.13
CA MET A 139 6.46 -13.82 -14.58
C MET A 139 6.50 -13.95 -16.11
N ARG A 140 6.07 -12.93 -16.85
CA ARG A 140 6.14 -12.91 -18.31
C ARG A 140 7.59 -12.84 -18.80
N ASP A 141 8.43 -12.08 -18.11
CA ASP A 141 9.85 -11.97 -18.44
C ASP A 141 10.60 -13.25 -18.05
N GLU A 142 10.34 -13.80 -16.86
CA GLU A 142 10.94 -15.05 -16.40
C GLU A 142 10.61 -16.25 -17.31
N ARG A 143 9.41 -16.27 -17.92
CA ARG A 143 9.02 -17.29 -18.91
C ARG A 143 9.90 -17.33 -20.16
N ARG A 144 10.71 -16.30 -20.42
CA ARG A 144 11.67 -16.28 -21.54
C ARG A 144 12.93 -17.11 -21.24
N ASN A 145 13.17 -17.45 -19.97
CA ASN A 145 14.29 -18.29 -19.57
C ASN A 145 13.98 -19.77 -19.84
N ARG A 146 14.97 -20.52 -20.34
CA ARG A 146 14.80 -21.95 -20.68
C ARG A 146 14.45 -22.82 -19.46
N ASP A 147 14.97 -22.46 -18.28
CA ASP A 147 14.78 -23.20 -17.02
C ASP A 147 13.67 -22.60 -16.14
N PHE A 148 12.69 -21.93 -16.76
CA PHE A 148 11.61 -21.25 -16.04
C PHE A 148 10.85 -22.20 -15.10
N SER A 149 10.71 -21.77 -13.85
CA SER A 149 9.81 -22.38 -12.87
C SER A 149 9.10 -21.27 -12.11
N ALA A 150 7.78 -21.19 -12.29
CA ALA A 150 6.95 -20.19 -11.65
C ALA A 150 7.15 -20.15 -10.12
N GLU A 151 7.22 -21.32 -9.49
CA GLU A 151 7.41 -21.47 -8.05
C GLU A 151 8.79 -20.95 -7.60
N ARG A 152 9.87 -21.30 -8.32
CA ARG A 152 11.22 -20.81 -8.00
C ARG A 152 11.34 -19.30 -8.18
N SER A 153 10.80 -18.76 -9.27
CA SER A 153 10.85 -17.32 -9.55
C SER A 153 10.10 -16.53 -8.47
N LEU A 154 8.90 -16.97 -8.06
CA LEU A 154 8.13 -16.34 -6.98
C LEU A 154 8.82 -16.48 -5.61
N THR A 155 9.44 -17.64 -5.33
CA THR A 155 10.17 -17.87 -4.08
C THR A 155 11.37 -16.94 -3.99
N LYS A 156 12.21 -16.89 -5.04
CA LYS A 156 13.36 -15.99 -5.13
C LYS A 156 12.94 -14.52 -4.97
N MET A 157 11.86 -14.12 -5.63
CA MET A 157 11.31 -12.78 -5.54
C MET A 157 10.91 -12.43 -4.10
N ARG A 158 10.23 -13.35 -3.39
CA ARG A 158 9.85 -13.17 -1.99
C ARG A 158 11.09 -13.09 -1.08
N GLU A 159 12.07 -13.96 -1.29
CA GLU A 159 13.33 -13.97 -0.54
C GLU A 159 14.08 -12.65 -0.69
N ASN A 160 14.20 -12.13 -1.92
CA ASN A 160 14.81 -10.84 -2.19
C ASN A 160 14.10 -9.70 -1.45
N CYS A 161 12.76 -9.72 -1.41
CA CYS A 161 11.99 -8.72 -0.65
C CYS A 161 12.25 -8.80 0.86
N VAL A 162 12.42 -10.01 1.41
CA VAL A 162 12.70 -10.25 2.84
C VAL A 162 14.13 -9.85 3.20
N GLN A 163 15.10 -10.18 2.35
CA GLN A 163 16.51 -9.87 2.56
C GLN A 163 16.83 -8.39 2.29
N GLY A 164 15.93 -7.67 1.62
CA GLY A 164 16.17 -6.29 1.19
C GLY A 164 17.22 -6.20 0.08
N GLU A 165 17.47 -7.31 -0.63
CA GLU A 165 18.41 -7.34 -1.74
C GLU A 165 17.76 -6.71 -2.96
N PHE A 166 18.33 -5.59 -3.39
CA PHE A 166 17.97 -4.90 -4.62
C PHE A 166 18.21 -5.85 -5.80
N LEU A 167 17.13 -6.30 -6.45
CA LEU A 167 17.24 -6.75 -7.83
C LEU A 167 17.63 -5.53 -8.66
N PHE A 168 18.93 -5.27 -8.75
CA PHE A 168 19.50 -4.55 -9.88
C PHE A 168 19.23 -5.43 -11.11
N CYS A 169 18.11 -5.18 -11.77
CA CYS A 169 17.88 -5.57 -13.15
C CYS A 169 18.32 -4.42 -14.05
#